data_AF-A0A7Y4QPG2-F1
#
_entry.id   AF-A0A7Y4QPG2-F1
#
_cell.length_a   1.000
_cell.length_b   1.000
_cell.length_c   1.000
_cell.angle_alpha   90.00
_cell.angle_beta   90.00
_cell.angle_gamma   90.00
#
_symmetry.space_group_name_H-M   'P 1'
#
loop_
_entity.id
_entity.type
_entity.pdbx_description
1 polymer ?
#
loop_
_entity_poly.entity_id
_entity_poly.type
_entity_poly.pdbx_seq_one_letter_code
_entity_poly.pdbx_strand_id
1 'polypeptide(L)'
;MSATTSFEDFEKELSRLVESFGKRLTELKQPGYAEAQLRDDFLNLFFRALGWDLENRAGLIQQEREVEIESATQIGGGRKRADYFFRTDKQARFVCEAKKPAEELSARYAFQTKRYAWNKPVPLGVLTDFEEMKIYVVGSRPETFAFVSSTKPCLIRRQCQR
;
A
#
# COMPACT_ATOMS: atom_id res chain seq x y z
N MET A 1 1.63 4.46 24.91
CA MET A 1 2.45 3.24 24.84
C MET A 1 2.07 2.53 23.56
N SER A 2 2.88 2.65 22.49
CA SER A 2 2.64 1.92 21.25
C SER A 2 2.82 0.43 21.54
N ALA A 3 1.83 -0.39 21.17
CA ALA A 3 1.94 -1.82 21.32
C ALA A 3 3.10 -2.31 20.45
N THR A 4 4.11 -2.92 21.05
CA THR A 4 5.19 -3.57 20.30
C THR A 4 4.59 -4.79 19.62
N THR A 5 4.20 -4.67 18.35
CA THR A 5 3.73 -5.84 17.60
C THR A 5 4.91 -6.79 17.43
N SER A 6 4.76 -8.02 17.94
CA SER A 6 5.80 -9.04 17.77
C SER A 6 5.77 -9.58 16.34
N PHE A 7 6.91 -10.12 15.88
CA PHE A 7 6.97 -10.77 14.58
C PHE A 7 5.99 -11.96 14.47
N GLU A 8 5.80 -12.71 15.56
CA GLU A 8 4.87 -13.84 15.64
C GLU A 8 3.41 -13.39 15.49
N ASP A 9 3.03 -12.28 16.14
CA ASP A 9 1.69 -11.69 16.01
C ASP A 9 1.44 -11.21 14.58
N PHE A 10 2.45 -10.60 13.95
CA PHE A 10 2.40 -10.18 12.56
C PHE A 10 2.22 -11.37 11.61
N GLU A 11 3.02 -12.43 11.76
CA GLU A 11 2.95 -13.63 10.91
C GLU A 11 1.58 -14.29 11.02
N LYS A 12 1.03 -14.38 12.23
CA LYS A 12 -0.30 -14.94 12.48
C LYS A 12 -1.40 -14.12 11.82
N GLU A 13 -1.36 -12.80 11.97
CA GLU A 13 -2.37 -11.92 11.36
C GLU A 13 -2.25 -11.91 9.84
N LEU A 14 -1.02 -11.87 9.29
CA LEU A 14 -0.79 -11.98 7.86
C LEU A 14 -1.36 -13.29 7.29
N SER A 15 -1.10 -14.42 7.97
CA SER A 15 -1.63 -15.73 7.56
C SER A 15 -3.16 -15.74 7.53
N ARG A 16 -3.79 -15.17 8.57
CA ARG A 16 -5.26 -15.02 8.64
C ARG A 16 -5.80 -14.19 7.49
N LEU A 17 -5.17 -13.07 7.17
CA LEU A 17 -5.59 -12.18 6.07
C LEU A 17 -5.43 -12.86 4.71
N VAL A 18 -4.29 -13.53 4.47
CA VAL A 18 -4.01 -14.27 3.23
C VAL A 18 -5.03 -15.40 3.03
N GLU A 19 -5.34 -16.18 4.06
CA GLU A 19 -6.35 -17.23 3.99
C GLU A 19 -7.75 -16.68 3.70
N SER A 20 -8.14 -15.61 4.40
CA SER A 20 -9.43 -14.94 4.20
C SER A 20 -9.57 -14.41 2.77
N PHE A 21 -8.54 -13.74 2.28
CA PHE A 21 -8.50 -13.20 0.93
C PHE A 21 -8.59 -14.30 -0.12
N GLY A 22 -7.81 -15.38 0.04
CA GLY A 22 -7.84 -16.53 -0.86
C GLY A 22 -9.22 -17.19 -0.95
N LYS A 23 -9.93 -17.32 0.17
CA LYS A 23 -11.30 -17.86 0.21
C LYS A 23 -12.33 -16.96 -0.47
N ARG A 24 -12.11 -15.64 -0.43
CA ARG A 24 -13.03 -14.63 -0.96
C ARG A 24 -12.63 -14.10 -2.35
N LEU A 25 -11.56 -14.60 -2.96
CA LEU A 25 -10.99 -14.03 -4.19
C LEU A 25 -12.03 -13.82 -5.31
N THR A 26 -12.96 -14.77 -5.49
CA THR A 26 -14.04 -14.66 -6.49
C THR A 26 -15.00 -13.51 -6.22
N GLU A 27 -15.30 -13.23 -4.95
CA GLU A 27 -16.13 -12.10 -4.49
C GLU A 27 -15.36 -10.78 -4.68
N LEU A 28 -14.09 -10.75 -4.28
CA LEU A 28 -13.24 -9.56 -4.32
C LEU A 28 -12.92 -9.09 -5.75
N LYS A 29 -12.96 -10.02 -6.73
CA LYS A 29 -12.81 -9.71 -8.16
C LYS A 29 -14.12 -9.27 -8.83
N GLN A 30 -15.25 -9.23 -8.12
CA GLN A 30 -16.49 -8.74 -8.70
C GLN A 30 -16.43 -7.22 -8.94
N PRO A 31 -17.08 -6.71 -10.00
CA PRO A 31 -17.09 -5.27 -10.31
C PRO A 31 -17.64 -4.38 -9.17
N GLY A 32 -18.49 -4.94 -8.32
CA GLY A 32 -19.10 -4.23 -7.19
C GLY A 32 -18.19 -4.07 -5.97
N TYR A 33 -17.04 -4.75 -5.92
CA TYR A 33 -16.09 -4.60 -4.82
C TYR A 33 -15.22 -3.36 -5.03
N ALA A 34 -15.29 -2.43 -4.06
CA ALA A 34 -14.63 -1.14 -4.15
C ALA A 34 -13.21 -1.17 -3.57
N GLU A 35 -12.33 -0.31 -4.10
CA GLU A 35 -10.97 -0.13 -3.58
C GLU A 35 -10.96 0.29 -2.10
N ALA A 36 -11.96 1.09 -1.67
CA ALA A 36 -12.13 1.43 -0.26
C ALA A 36 -12.41 0.20 0.63
N GLN A 37 -13.19 -0.78 0.14
CA GLN A 37 -13.46 -2.01 0.89
C GLN A 37 -12.19 -2.87 1.00
N LEU A 38 -11.37 -2.94 -0.05
CA LEU A 38 -10.07 -3.62 0.01
C LEU A 38 -9.16 -3.00 1.08
N ARG A 39 -9.14 -1.66 1.14
CA ARG A 39 -8.38 -0.92 2.14
C ARG A 39 -8.82 -1.29 3.54
N ASP A 40 -10.11 -1.27 3.82
CA ASP A 40 -10.66 -1.54 5.15
C ASP A 40 -10.55 -3.01 5.57
N ASP A 41 -10.86 -3.94 4.65
CA ASP A 41 -10.90 -5.38 4.94
C ASP A 41 -9.50 -6.00 5.07
N PHE A 42 -8.49 -5.46 4.39
CA PHE A 42 -7.18 -6.12 4.26
C PHE A 42 -6.01 -5.19 4.51
N LEU A 43 -5.88 -4.07 3.78
CA LEU A 43 -4.66 -3.25 3.84
C LEU A 43 -4.49 -2.54 5.19
N ASN A 44 -5.58 -2.01 5.75
CA ASN A 44 -5.55 -1.36 7.06
C ASN A 44 -5.14 -2.36 8.16
N LEU A 45 -5.67 -3.58 8.10
CA LEU A 45 -5.31 -4.66 9.02
C LEU A 45 -3.85 -5.08 8.86
N PHE A 46 -3.38 -5.21 7.62
CA PHE A 46 -1.99 -5.52 7.29
C PHE A 46 -1.02 -4.47 7.83
N PHE A 47 -1.24 -3.19 7.56
CA PHE A 47 -0.36 -2.11 8.03
C PHE A 47 -0.40 -1.96 9.55
N ARG A 48 -1.57 -2.18 10.18
CA ARG A 48 -1.67 -2.24 11.64
C ARG A 48 -0.87 -3.39 12.22
N ALA A 49 -0.90 -4.57 11.58
CA ALA A 49 -0.10 -5.72 11.99
C ALA A 49 1.41 -5.46 11.84
N LEU A 50 1.82 -4.61 10.89
CA LEU A 50 3.20 -4.12 10.80
C LEU A 50 3.57 -3.11 11.90
N GLY A 51 2.61 -2.70 12.74
CA GLY A 51 2.83 -1.76 13.83
C GLY A 51 2.56 -0.29 13.50
N TRP A 52 2.03 0.01 12.31
CA TRP A 52 1.67 1.39 11.95
C TRP A 52 0.37 1.82 12.64
N ASP A 53 0.32 3.08 13.11
CA ASP A 53 -0.90 3.68 13.66
C ASP A 53 -1.74 4.37 12.57
N LEU A 54 -2.72 3.65 12.01
CA LEU A 54 -3.67 4.18 11.03
C LEU A 54 -4.85 4.92 11.68
N GLU A 55 -5.19 4.56 12.91
CA GLU A 55 -6.39 5.06 13.60
C GLU A 55 -6.10 6.31 14.44
N ASN A 56 -4.85 6.77 14.45
CA ASN A 56 -4.39 7.88 15.29
C ASN A 56 -4.69 7.63 16.77
N ARG A 57 -4.36 6.43 17.26
CA ARG A 57 -4.55 6.02 18.67
C ARG A 57 -3.78 6.93 19.63
N ALA A 58 -2.69 7.55 19.17
CA ALA A 58 -1.94 8.55 19.93
C ALA A 58 -2.63 9.93 20.01
N GLY A 59 -3.74 10.16 19.28
CA GLY A 59 -4.48 11.42 19.33
C GLY A 59 -3.74 12.60 18.70
N LEU A 60 -2.80 12.34 17.79
CA LEU A 60 -1.94 13.34 17.17
C LEU A 60 -2.68 14.19 16.11
N ILE A 61 -2.18 15.40 15.91
CA ILE A 61 -2.61 16.26 14.79
C ILE A 61 -2.19 15.64 13.45
N GLN A 62 -2.92 15.93 12.37
CA GLN A 62 -2.70 15.32 11.05
C GLN A 62 -1.23 15.35 10.56
N GLN A 63 -0.51 16.41 10.87
CA GLN A 63 0.90 16.57 10.47
C GLN A 63 1.87 15.68 11.24
N GLU A 64 1.47 15.20 12.42
CA GLU A 64 2.30 14.38 13.30
C GLU A 64 1.90 12.89 13.26
N ARG A 65 0.82 12.54 12.55
CA ARG A 65 0.42 11.15 12.34
C ARG A 65 1.46 10.39 11.51
N GLU A 66 1.71 9.15 11.92
CA GLU A 66 2.56 8.21 11.20
C GLU A 66 1.98 7.86 9.82
N VAL A 67 0.66 7.65 9.75
CA VAL A 67 -0.04 7.34 8.51
C VAL A 67 -1.01 8.47 8.15
N GLU A 68 -0.87 9.00 6.95
CA GLU A 68 -1.81 9.93 6.35
C GLU A 68 -2.57 9.23 5.22
N ILE A 69 -3.84 8.93 5.47
CA ILE A 69 -4.77 8.34 4.48
C ILE A 69 -5.27 9.44 3.55
N GLU A 70 -5.32 9.17 2.25
CA GLU A 70 -5.74 10.11 1.20
C GLU A 70 -4.88 11.39 1.14
N SER A 71 -3.56 11.26 1.26
CA SER A 71 -2.65 12.41 1.25
C SER A 71 -2.68 13.14 -0.09
N ALA A 72 -3.08 14.42 -0.06
CA ALA A 72 -3.10 15.26 -1.23
C ALA A 72 -1.70 15.77 -1.59
N THR A 73 -1.40 15.75 -2.88
CA THR A 73 -0.21 16.32 -3.51
C THR A 73 -0.63 17.14 -4.72
N GLN A 74 -0.10 18.35 -4.84
CA GLN A 74 -0.31 19.16 -6.04
C GLN A 74 0.67 18.71 -7.12
N ILE A 75 0.15 18.22 -8.24
CA ILE A 75 0.96 17.67 -9.33
C ILE A 75 0.48 18.30 -10.65
N GLY A 76 1.30 19.18 -11.23
CA GLY A 76 1.06 19.77 -12.56
C GLY A 76 -0.27 20.53 -12.67
N GLY A 77 -0.62 21.34 -11.65
CA GLY A 77 -1.87 22.12 -11.63
C GLY A 77 -3.11 21.38 -11.11
N GLY A 78 -3.06 20.05 -10.99
CA GLY A 78 -4.14 19.23 -10.42
C GLY A 78 -3.85 18.75 -8.99
N ARG A 79 -4.90 18.58 -8.17
CA ARG A 79 -4.79 17.92 -6.86
C ARG A 79 -4.92 16.42 -7.05
N LYS A 80 -3.87 15.69 -6.74
CA LYS A 80 -3.75 14.24 -6.88
C LYS A 80 -3.54 13.63 -5.49
N ARG A 81 -4.23 12.56 -5.14
CA ARG A 81 -4.18 11.93 -3.80
C ARG A 81 -3.53 10.55 -3.88
N ALA A 82 -2.61 10.28 -2.96
CA ALA A 82 -2.11 8.94 -2.69
C ALA A 82 -2.99 8.28 -1.62
N ASP A 83 -3.15 6.96 -1.67
CA ASP A 83 -4.04 6.25 -0.72
C ASP A 83 -3.45 6.26 0.68
N TYR A 84 -2.15 6.01 0.79
CA TYR A 84 -1.42 6.03 2.04
C TYR A 84 -0.09 6.76 1.89
N PHE A 85 0.24 7.54 2.91
CA PHE A 85 1.54 8.16 3.07
C PHE A 85 2.09 7.87 4.47
N PHE A 86 3.27 7.26 4.52
CA PHE A 86 3.88 6.77 5.76
C PHE A 86 5.05 7.64 6.18
N ARG A 87 5.09 7.95 7.47
CA ARG A 87 6.13 8.74 8.14
C ARG A 87 6.50 8.10 9.48
N THR A 88 7.77 8.18 9.82
CA THR A 88 8.26 7.86 11.18
C THR A 88 9.10 9.02 11.64
N ASP A 89 8.90 9.50 12.87
CA ASP A 89 9.64 10.65 13.42
C ASP A 89 9.59 11.89 12.52
N LYS A 90 8.41 12.17 11.94
CA LYS A 90 8.17 13.26 10.97
C LYS A 90 8.93 13.13 9.64
N GLN A 91 9.71 12.07 9.44
CA GLN A 91 10.39 11.78 8.18
C GLN A 91 9.52 10.90 7.29
N ALA A 92 9.36 11.33 6.04
CA ALA A 92 8.64 10.58 5.03
C ALA A 92 9.39 9.28 4.66
N ARG A 93 8.70 8.14 4.70
CA ARG A 93 9.28 6.81 4.45
C ARG A 93 8.88 6.28 3.09
N PHE A 94 7.58 6.15 2.83
CA PHE A 94 7.07 5.65 1.56
C PHE A 94 5.61 6.08 1.32
N VAL A 95 5.18 5.97 0.06
CA VAL A 95 3.76 6.06 -0.34
C VAL A 95 3.26 4.66 -0.70
N CYS A 96 1.98 4.38 -0.47
CA CYS A 96 1.34 3.17 -0.96
C CYS A 96 0.04 3.52 -1.68
N GLU A 97 -0.11 2.98 -2.87
CA GLU A 97 -1.31 3.09 -3.70
C GLU A 97 -2.01 1.73 -3.74
N ALA A 98 -3.31 1.72 -3.46
CA ALA A 98 -4.14 0.53 -3.48
C ALA A 98 -4.88 0.45 -4.82
N LYS A 99 -5.15 -0.75 -5.31
CA LYS A 99 -6.05 -1.00 -6.45
C LYS A 99 -6.93 -2.20 -6.16
N LYS A 100 -8.10 -2.29 -6.81
CA LYS A 100 -8.96 -3.47 -6.65
C LYS A 100 -8.31 -4.72 -7.28
N PRO A 101 -8.53 -5.93 -6.73
CA PRO A 101 -7.96 -7.17 -7.28
C PRO A 101 -8.45 -7.51 -8.70
N ALA A 102 -9.54 -6.88 -9.13
CA ALA A 102 -10.06 -7.03 -10.50
C ALA A 102 -9.26 -6.22 -11.54
N GLU A 103 -8.42 -5.28 -11.12
CA GLU A 103 -7.60 -4.46 -12.01
C GLU A 103 -6.16 -4.97 -12.07
N GLU A 104 -5.62 -5.07 -13.28
CA GLU A 104 -4.21 -5.37 -13.45
C GLU A 104 -3.34 -4.17 -13.02
N LEU A 105 -2.32 -4.45 -12.21
CA LEU A 105 -1.31 -3.48 -11.78
C LEU A 105 -0.38 -3.08 -12.95
N SER A 106 -0.92 -2.25 -13.84
CA SER A 106 -0.27 -1.81 -15.09
C SER A 106 0.86 -0.79 -14.88
N ALA A 107 1.68 -0.60 -15.92
CA ALA A 107 2.75 0.40 -15.94
C ALA A 107 2.25 1.83 -15.69
N ARG A 108 0.99 2.14 -16.01
CA ARG A 108 0.37 3.44 -15.73
C ARG A 108 0.29 3.70 -14.22
N TYR A 109 -0.13 2.71 -13.45
CA TYR A 109 -0.20 2.81 -12.00
C TYR A 109 1.19 2.88 -11.38
N ALA A 110 2.14 2.07 -11.89
CA ALA A 110 3.54 2.16 -11.48
C ALA A 110 4.11 3.57 -11.67
N PHE A 111 3.85 4.20 -12.82
CA PHE A 111 4.28 5.57 -13.10
C PHE A 111 3.63 6.58 -12.15
N GLN A 112 2.34 6.41 -11.83
CA GLN A 112 1.64 7.25 -10.86
C GLN A 112 2.28 7.15 -9.47
N THR A 113 2.50 5.93 -8.97
CA THR A 113 3.14 5.69 -7.66
C THR A 113 4.54 6.30 -7.62
N LYS A 114 5.39 6.07 -8.64
CA LYS A 114 6.73 6.68 -8.74
C LYS A 114 6.67 8.21 -8.76
N ARG A 115 5.70 8.79 -9.47
CA ARG A 115 5.52 10.25 -9.54
C ARG A 115 5.12 10.83 -8.19
N TYR A 116 4.24 10.17 -7.42
CA TYR A 116 3.92 10.62 -6.07
C TYR A 116 5.13 10.55 -5.15
N ALA A 117 5.84 9.42 -5.17
CA ALA A 117 7.03 9.24 -4.37
C ALA A 117 8.06 10.35 -4.61
N TRP A 118 8.27 10.72 -5.87
CA TRP A 118 9.14 11.84 -6.25
C TRP A 118 8.65 13.21 -5.76
N ASN A 119 7.33 13.49 -5.81
CA ASN A 119 6.79 14.79 -5.38
C ASN A 119 6.72 14.95 -3.85
N LYS A 120 6.65 13.85 -3.10
CA LYS A 120 6.64 13.82 -1.61
C LYS A 120 8.02 13.47 -1.03
N PRO A 121 9.08 13.83 -1.76
CA PRO A 121 10.43 13.21 -1.73
C PRO A 121 10.59 11.99 -0.81
N VAL A 122 9.91 10.89 -1.13
CA VAL A 122 10.10 9.60 -0.46
C VAL A 122 10.93 8.65 -1.31
N PRO A 123 11.81 7.84 -0.70
CA PRO A 123 12.66 6.90 -1.42
C PRO A 123 11.92 5.69 -1.99
N LEU A 124 10.68 5.43 -1.53
CA LEU A 124 9.93 4.22 -1.85
C LEU A 124 8.48 4.52 -2.23
N GLY A 125 8.01 3.83 -3.26
CA GLY A 125 6.60 3.80 -3.64
C GLY A 125 6.11 2.36 -3.74
N VAL A 126 4.95 2.07 -3.17
CA VAL A 126 4.33 0.75 -3.14
C VAL A 126 3.03 0.81 -3.94
N LEU A 127 2.77 -0.22 -4.75
CA LEU A 127 1.52 -0.43 -5.47
C LEU A 127 1.02 -1.83 -5.13
N THR A 128 -0.22 -1.96 -4.67
CA THR A 128 -0.74 -3.25 -4.21
C THR A 128 -2.24 -3.38 -4.48
N ASP A 129 -2.68 -4.59 -4.77
CA ASP A 129 -4.09 -5.02 -4.74
C ASP A 129 -4.32 -6.10 -3.66
N PHE A 130 -3.37 -6.23 -2.73
CA PHE A 130 -3.23 -7.29 -1.72
C PHE A 130 -2.87 -8.69 -2.27
N GLU A 131 -3.24 -9.02 -3.51
CA GLU A 131 -2.83 -10.26 -4.18
C GLU A 131 -1.35 -10.17 -4.61
N GLU A 132 -0.98 -9.04 -5.20
CA GLU A 132 0.36 -8.67 -5.65
C GLU A 132 0.80 -7.34 -5.00
N MET A 133 2.05 -7.29 -4.54
CA MET A 133 2.68 -6.07 -4.05
C MET A 133 3.93 -5.74 -4.87
N LYS A 134 3.95 -4.57 -5.50
CA LYS A 134 5.08 -4.03 -6.25
C LYS A 134 5.73 -2.89 -5.48
N ILE A 135 7.03 -3.00 -5.24
CA ILE A 135 7.82 -2.00 -4.53
C ILE A 135 8.77 -1.33 -5.53
N TYR A 136 8.75 -0.01 -5.56
CA TYR A 136 9.59 0.82 -6.43
C TYR A 136 10.54 1.65 -5.58
N VAL A 137 11.84 1.52 -5.85
CA VAL A 137 12.86 2.43 -5.33
C VAL A 137 12.94 3.65 -6.22
N VAL A 138 12.77 4.84 -5.65
CA VAL A 138 12.71 6.12 -6.36
C VAL A 138 13.93 6.95 -5.95
N GLY A 139 15.01 6.84 -6.73
CA GLY A 139 16.24 7.61 -6.52
C GLY A 139 16.43 8.78 -7.50
N SER A 140 15.64 8.83 -8.57
CA SER A 140 15.73 9.82 -9.65
C SER A 140 14.36 10.10 -10.25
N ARG A 141 14.23 11.25 -10.94
CA ARG A 141 12.97 11.67 -11.58
C ARG A 141 12.46 10.54 -12.47
N PRO A 142 11.20 10.10 -12.34
CA PRO A 142 10.71 8.96 -13.12
C PRO A 142 10.65 9.34 -14.60
N GLU A 143 11.55 8.74 -15.39
CA GLU A 143 11.46 8.73 -16.84
C GLU A 143 10.50 7.62 -17.29
N THR A 144 9.88 7.81 -18.45
CA THR A 144 8.78 6.99 -18.98
C THR A 144 9.12 5.50 -19.09
N PHE A 145 10.42 5.15 -19.15
CA PHE A 145 10.95 3.79 -19.22
C PHE A 145 12.12 3.62 -18.23
N ALA A 146 11.84 3.30 -16.97
CA ALA A 146 12.88 2.87 -16.03
C ALA A 146 12.52 1.50 -15.44
N PHE A 147 13.47 0.58 -15.63
CA PHE A 147 13.47 -0.84 -15.25
C PHE A 147 12.64 -1.14 -14.00
N VAL A 148 11.69 -2.07 -14.15
CA VAL A 148 10.84 -2.57 -13.07
C VAL A 148 11.56 -3.76 -12.44
N SER A 149 12.16 -3.58 -11.27
CA SER A 149 12.45 -4.72 -10.39
C SER A 149 11.13 -5.23 -9.83
N SER A 150 10.43 -6.05 -10.60
CA SER A 150 9.28 -6.82 -10.11
C SER A 150 9.84 -8.06 -9.45
N THR A 151 9.98 -8.04 -8.14
CA THR A 151 9.87 -9.28 -7.39
C THR A 151 8.37 -9.58 -7.37
N LYS A 152 7.98 -10.83 -7.65
CA LYS A 152 6.62 -11.33 -7.41
C LYS A 152 6.57 -11.98 -6.02
N PRO A 153 6.47 -11.24 -4.90
CA PRO A 153 6.01 -11.87 -3.67
C PRO A 153 4.52 -12.11 -3.84
N CYS A 154 4.17 -13.24 -4.45
CA CYS A 154 2.82 -13.75 -4.39
C CYS A 154 2.55 -14.09 -2.92
N LEU A 155 1.78 -13.24 -2.23
CA LEU A 155 1.40 -13.46 -0.83
C LEU A 155 0.58 -14.76 -0.68
N ILE A 156 -0.04 -15.22 -1.76
CA ILE A 156 -0.88 -16.41 -1.83
C ILE A 156 -0.14 -17.52 -2.59
N ARG A 157 0.77 -18.22 -1.89
CA ARG A 157 1.68 -19.22 -2.47
C ARG A 157 1.03 -20.53 -2.99
N ARG A 158 -0.26 -20.56 -3.37
CA ARG A 158 -0.98 -21.81 -3.71
C ARG A 158 -1.90 -21.82 -4.95
N GLN A 159 -1.75 -20.90 -5.90
CA GLN A 159 -2.50 -21.00 -7.18
C GLN A 159 -1.64 -20.84 -8.45
N CYS A 160 -0.30 -20.79 -8.32
CA CYS A 160 0.61 -20.70 -9.47
C CYS A 160 1.15 -22.09 -9.88
N GLN A 161 0.26 -23.05 -10.13
CA GLN A 161 0.51 -24.24 -10.94
C GLN A 161 -0.82 -24.70 -11.55
N ARG A 162 -1.16 -24.15 -12.71
CA ARG A 162 -1.85 -24.81 -13.83
C ARG A 162 -1.72 -23.94 -15.06
#